data_AF-A0A0W0CHM9-F1
#
_entry.id   AF-A0A0W0CHM9-F1
#
_cell.length_a   1.000
_cell.length_b   1.000
_cell.length_c   1.000
_cell.angle_alpha   90.00
_cell.angle_beta   90.00
_cell.angle_gamma   90.00
#
_symmetry.space_group_name_H-M   'P 1'
#
loop_
_entity.id
_entity.type
_entity.pdbx_description
1 polymer ?
#
loop_
_entity_poly.entity_id
_entity_poly.type
_entity_poly.pdbx_seq_one_letter_code
_entity_poly.pdbx_strand_id
1 'polypeptide(L)'
;MELPALSMSQYSGQLGMFSMLFFFAALNDLVPLMEDNKTYFRSIVPVRLTVFFIIGAIAYLWTENLYFHNNAVFIYCFIEIWINFLLLNAVREERNEEFKREHRFMNDDLIEEPAPFEKAE
;
A
#
# COMPACT_ATOMS: atom_id res chain seq x y z
N MET A 1 -26.99 -0.77 2.72
CA MET A 1 -26.20 -1.87 3.29
C MET A 1 -26.99 -2.42 4.47
N GLU A 2 -27.55 -3.62 4.33
CA GLU A 2 -28.22 -4.33 5.44
C GLU A 2 -27.18 -5.11 6.26
N LEU A 3 -26.07 -4.45 6.61
CA LEU A 3 -25.03 -5.08 7.43
C LEU A 3 -25.39 -4.90 8.90
N PRO A 4 -25.38 -5.98 9.71
CA PRO A 4 -25.68 -5.88 11.13
C PRO A 4 -24.67 -4.93 11.80
N ALA A 5 -25.20 -3.96 12.55
CA ALA A 5 -24.37 -3.05 13.32
C ALA A 5 -23.78 -3.82 14.51
N LEU A 6 -22.45 -3.70 14.69
CA LEU A 6 -21.78 -4.28 15.84
C LEU A 6 -22.24 -3.57 17.11
N SER A 7 -23.10 -4.23 17.91
CA SER A 7 -23.47 -3.75 19.24
C SER A 7 -22.48 -4.29 20.27
N MET A 8 -21.32 -3.65 20.43
CA MET A 8 -20.42 -3.93 21.56
C MET A 8 -20.63 -2.91 22.68
N SER A 9 -20.52 -3.38 23.93
CA SER A 9 -20.51 -2.52 25.11
C SER A 9 -19.25 -1.65 25.12
N GLN A 10 -19.40 -0.36 25.45
CA GLN A 10 -18.30 0.62 25.48
C GLN A 10 -17.19 0.27 26.50
N TYR A 11 -17.48 -0.60 27.48
CA TYR A 11 -16.54 -1.09 28.49
C TYR A 11 -16.01 -2.51 28.20
N SER A 12 -16.12 -3.00 26.96
CA SER A 12 -15.54 -4.28 26.56
C SER A 12 -14.01 -4.21 26.53
N GLY A 13 -13.34 -5.02 27.37
CA GLY A 13 -11.88 -5.17 27.35
C GLY A 13 -11.33 -5.64 25.99
N GLN A 14 -12.16 -6.26 25.15
CA GLN A 14 -11.78 -6.68 23.80
C GLN A 14 -11.48 -5.47 22.90
N LEU A 15 -12.24 -4.37 23.04
CA LEU A 15 -12.01 -3.15 22.28
C LEU A 15 -10.62 -2.55 22.57
N GLY A 16 -10.23 -2.53 23.86
CA GLY A 16 -8.92 -2.06 24.29
C GLY A 16 -7.79 -2.92 23.73
N MET A 17 -7.97 -4.24 23.73
CA MET A 17 -6.99 -5.18 23.16
C MET A 17 -6.82 -4.97 21.65
N PHE A 18 -7.92 -4.81 20.89
CA PHE A 18 -7.84 -4.53 19.44
C PHE A 18 -7.19 -3.19 19.14
N SER A 19 -7.49 -2.14 19.91
CA SER A 19 -6.84 -0.83 19.77
C SER A 19 -5.32 -0.93 19.95
N MET A 20 -4.86 -1.67 20.95
CA MET A 20 -3.43 -1.88 21.18
C MET A 20 -2.77 -2.67 20.04
N LEU A 21 -3.44 -3.69 19.50
CA LEU A 21 -2.96 -4.44 18.34
C LEU A 21 -2.84 -3.55 17.09
N PHE A 22 -3.83 -2.69 16.83
CA PHE A 22 -3.75 -1.73 15.72
C PHE A 22 -2.63 -0.70 15.91
N PHE A 23 -2.40 -0.26 17.15
CA PHE A 23 -1.29 0.62 17.47
C PHE A 23 0.07 -0.06 17.18
N PHE A 24 0.24 -1.32 17.59
CA PHE A 24 1.44 -2.09 17.25
C PHE A 24 1.60 -2.33 15.75
N ALA A 25 0.50 -2.56 15.03
CA ALA A 25 0.52 -2.68 13.58
C ALA A 25 1.00 -1.39 12.92
N ALA A 26 0.51 -0.22 13.38
CA ALA A 26 0.97 1.07 12.89
C ALA A 26 2.46 1.34 13.20
N LEU A 27 2.93 0.95 14.39
CA LEU A 27 4.36 1.05 14.72
C LEU A 27 5.24 0.14 13.85
N ASN A 28 4.74 -1.04 13.47
CA ASN A 28 5.47 -1.96 12.61
C ASN A 28 5.74 -1.34 11.23
N ASP A 29 4.82 -0.52 10.71
CA ASP A 29 5.04 0.18 9.44
C ASP A 29 5.90 1.44 9.58
N LEU A 30 5.92 2.04 10.78
CA LEU A 30 6.76 3.21 11.08
C LEU A 30 8.25 2.89 11.04
N VAL A 31 8.67 1.71 11.51
CA VAL A 31 10.08 1.31 11.56
C VAL A 31 10.72 1.24 10.16
N PRO A 32 10.15 0.53 9.16
CA PRO A 32 10.65 0.53 7.79
C PRO A 32 10.64 1.91 7.14
N LEU A 33 9.70 2.79 7.54
CA LEU A 33 9.65 4.16 7.04
C LEU A 33 10.85 4.98 7.51
N MET A 34 11.30 4.77 8.74
CA MET A 34 12.51 5.40 9.28
C MET A 34 13.80 4.86 8.67
N GLU A 35 13.80 3.61 8.22
CA GLU A 35 14.96 2.95 7.59
C GLU A 35 15.07 3.24 6.08
N ASP A 36 14.11 3.97 5.49
CA ASP A 36 14.00 4.26 4.05
C ASP A 36 14.11 2.99 3.17
N ASN A 37 13.53 1.88 3.66
CA ASN A 37 13.60 0.59 2.99
C ASN A 37 12.54 0.49 1.87
N LYS A 38 12.86 1.08 0.72
CA LYS A 38 11.98 1.10 -0.46
C LYS A 38 11.60 -0.28 -0.98
N THR A 39 12.49 -1.26 -0.84
CA THR A 39 12.25 -2.65 -1.26
C THR A 39 11.16 -3.30 -0.41
N TYR A 40 11.16 -3.05 0.90
CA TYR A 40 10.12 -3.52 1.80
C TYR A 40 8.74 -2.97 1.40
N PHE A 41 8.63 -1.65 1.21
CA PHE A 41 7.37 -1.01 0.81
C PHE A 41 6.86 -1.52 -0.55
N ARG A 42 7.75 -1.77 -1.51
CA ARG A 42 7.37 -2.32 -2.82
C ARG A 42 6.71 -3.70 -2.71
N SER A 43 7.15 -4.55 -1.79
CA SER A 43 6.61 -5.90 -1.65
C SER A 43 5.39 -5.95 -0.72
N ILE A 44 5.43 -5.24 0.41
CA ILE A 44 4.42 -5.39 1.46
C ILE A 44 3.09 -4.70 1.10
N VAL A 45 3.13 -3.53 0.46
CA VAL A 45 1.95 -2.73 0.12
C VAL A 45 0.99 -3.48 -0.83
N PRO A 46 1.42 -4.07 -1.96
CA PRO A 46 0.50 -4.81 -2.84
C PRO A 46 -0.04 -6.10 -2.19
N VAL A 47 0.77 -6.77 -1.37
CA VAL A 47 0.33 -7.96 -0.62
C VAL A 47 -0.77 -7.58 0.36
N ARG A 48 -0.54 -6.53 1.17
CA ARG A 48 -1.49 -6.05 2.17
C ARG A 48 -2.80 -5.58 1.53
N LEU A 49 -2.71 -4.84 0.42
CA LEU A 49 -3.88 -4.48 -0.38
C LEU A 49 -4.69 -5.71 -0.82
N THR A 50 -4.01 -6.75 -1.32
CA THR A 50 -4.67 -7.97 -1.79
C THR A 50 -5.36 -8.71 -0.63
N VAL A 51 -4.69 -8.82 0.52
CA VAL A 51 -5.27 -9.46 1.71
C VAL A 51 -6.52 -8.70 2.19
N PHE A 52 -6.46 -7.37 2.35
CA PHE A 52 -7.62 -6.60 2.78
C PHE A 52 -8.74 -6.57 1.75
N PHE A 53 -8.42 -6.66 0.46
CA PHE A 53 -9.41 -6.80 -0.60
C PHE A 53 -10.14 -8.14 -0.51
N ILE A 54 -9.42 -9.25 -0.28
CA ILE A 54 -10.01 -10.57 -0.08
C ILE A 54 -10.88 -10.59 1.18
N ILE A 55 -10.37 -10.06 2.30
CA ILE A 55 -11.12 -10.01 3.56
C ILE A 55 -12.38 -9.14 3.40
N GLY A 56 -12.29 -7.98 2.75
CA GLY A 56 -13.43 -7.13 2.47
C GLY A 56 -14.48 -7.79 1.56
N ALA A 57 -14.03 -8.53 0.54
CA ALA A 57 -14.91 -9.31 -0.34
C ALA A 57 -15.61 -10.45 0.43
N ILE A 58 -14.89 -11.15 1.30
CA ILE A 58 -15.46 -12.20 2.16
C ILE A 58 -16.47 -11.60 3.15
N ALA A 59 -16.14 -10.46 3.77
CA ALA A 59 -17.04 -9.77 4.70
C ALA A 59 -18.36 -9.36 4.02
N TYR A 60 -18.31 -9.03 2.73
CA TYR A 60 -19.49 -8.68 1.94
C TYR A 60 -20.30 -9.91 1.48
N LEU A 61 -19.63 -10.94 0.94
CA LEU A 61 -20.27 -12.10 0.31
C LEU A 61 -20.71 -13.18 1.30
N TRP A 62 -20.03 -13.33 2.43
CA TRP A 62 -20.27 -14.41 3.38
C TRP A 62 -21.28 -13.99 4.47
N THR A 63 -22.54 -13.87 4.07
CA THR A 63 -23.65 -13.46 4.95
C THR A 63 -23.92 -14.42 6.12
N GLU A 64 -23.52 -15.68 6.01
CA GLU A 64 -23.74 -16.69 7.07
C GLU A 64 -22.77 -16.59 8.27
N ASN A 65 -21.63 -15.90 8.13
CA ASN A 65 -20.64 -15.76 9.19
C ASN A 65 -20.76 -14.37 9.86
N LEU A 66 -21.57 -14.28 10.92
CA LEU A 66 -21.79 -13.05 11.71
C LEU A 66 -20.50 -12.41 12.26
N TYR A 67 -19.41 -13.17 12.40
CA TYR A 67 -18.11 -12.64 12.85
C TYR A 67 -17.39 -11.80 11.79
N PHE A 68 -17.54 -12.14 10.50
CA PHE A 68 -16.92 -11.42 9.38
C PHE A 68 -17.89 -10.49 8.67
N HIS A 69 -19.19 -10.81 8.70
CA HIS A 69 -20.26 -10.02 8.11
C HIS A 69 -20.68 -8.87 9.03
N ASN A 70 -19.78 -7.90 9.20
CA ASN A 70 -19.98 -6.79 10.11
C ASN A 70 -19.67 -5.45 9.45
N ASN A 71 -20.50 -4.44 9.69
CA ASN A 71 -20.28 -3.08 9.19
C ASN A 71 -18.91 -2.50 9.62
N ALA A 72 -18.48 -2.73 10.86
CA ALA A 72 -17.21 -2.23 11.36
C ALA A 72 -16.01 -2.85 10.62
N VAL A 73 -16.05 -4.16 10.36
CA VAL A 73 -15.00 -4.89 9.62
C VAL A 73 -14.96 -4.42 8.17
N PHE A 74 -16.13 -4.21 7.56
CA PHE A 74 -16.22 -3.70 6.19
C PHE A 74 -15.63 -2.29 6.07
N ILE A 75 -16.01 -1.36 6.96
CA ILE A 75 -15.47 0.01 6.97
C ILE A 75 -13.96 0.00 7.21
N TYR A 76 -13.48 -0.80 8.15
CA TYR A 76 -12.05 -0.93 8.41
C TYR A 76 -11.29 -1.44 7.17
N CYS A 77 -11.77 -2.52 6.54
CA CYS A 77 -11.16 -3.04 5.31
C CYS A 77 -11.21 -2.01 4.17
N PHE A 78 -12.31 -1.26 4.04
CA PHE A 78 -12.44 -0.22 3.02
C PHE A 78 -11.41 0.91 3.21
N ILE A 79 -11.23 1.39 4.44
CA ILE A 79 -10.22 2.41 4.76
C ILE A 79 -8.81 1.87 4.50
N GLU A 80 -8.52 0.64 4.91
CA GLU A 80 -7.23 -0.02 4.66
C GLU A 80 -6.95 -0.14 3.16
N ILE A 81 -7.93 -0.59 2.36
CA ILE A 81 -7.79 -0.67 0.90
C ILE A 81 -7.48 0.72 0.32
N TRP A 82 -8.19 1.76 0.77
CA TRP A 82 -8.00 3.12 0.29
C TRP A 82 -6.58 3.65 0.60
N ILE A 83 -6.12 3.50 1.84
CA ILE A 83 -4.77 3.92 2.25
C ILE A 83 -3.70 3.13 1.51
N ASN A 84 -3.83 1.80 1.41
CA ASN A 84 -2.86 0.97 0.69
C ASN A 84 -2.84 1.31 -0.81
N PHE A 85 -3.95 1.74 -1.39
CA PHE A 85 -3.99 2.20 -2.79
C PHE A 85 -3.22 3.51 -2.99
N LEU A 86 -3.34 4.46 -2.06
CA LEU A 86 -2.55 5.70 -2.07
C LEU A 86 -1.06 5.40 -1.94
N LEU A 87 -0.67 4.52 -1.01
CA LEU A 87 0.72 4.08 -0.85
C LEU A 87 1.25 3.38 -2.10
N LEU A 88 0.44 2.53 -2.74
CA LEU A 88 0.83 1.85 -3.97
C LEU A 88 1.13 2.84 -5.10
N ASN A 89 0.34 3.92 -5.21
CA ASN A 89 0.57 4.96 -6.20
C ASN A 89 1.87 5.73 -5.91
N ALA A 90 2.11 6.11 -4.65
CA ALA A 90 3.35 6.78 -4.25
C ALA A 90 4.59 5.93 -4.56
N VAL A 91 4.59 4.65 -4.16
CA VAL A 91 5.72 3.73 -4.43
C VAL A 91 5.92 3.51 -5.94
N ARG A 92 4.84 3.51 -6.73
CA ARG A 92 4.93 3.40 -8.19
C ARG A 92 5.52 4.65 -8.83
N GLU A 93 5.17 5.82 -8.33
CA GLU A 93 5.71 7.11 -8.76
C GLU A 93 7.21 7.19 -8.47
N GLU A 94 7.63 6.91 -7.23
CA GLU A 94 9.04 6.87 -6.83
C GLU A 94 9.86 5.93 -7.72
N ARG A 95 9.34 4.72 -7.99
CA ARG A 95 9.99 3.78 -8.92
C ARG A 95 10.15 4.37 -10.32
N ASN A 96 9.12 5.06 -10.82
CA ASN A 96 9.17 5.66 -12.15
C ASN A 96 10.19 6.80 -12.21
N GLU A 97 10.33 7.57 -11.13
CA GLU A 97 11.35 8.60 -11.01
C GLU A 97 12.77 8.01 -10.94
N GLU A 98 12.98 6.95 -10.17
CA GLU A 98 14.25 6.22 -10.10
C GLU A 98 14.66 5.67 -11.47
N PHE A 99 13.72 5.00 -12.16
CA PHE A 99 13.96 4.49 -13.50
C PHE A 99 14.29 5.60 -14.51
N LYS A 100 13.61 6.75 -14.44
CA LYS A 100 13.93 7.92 -15.26
C LYS A 100 15.29 8.53 -14.95
N ARG A 101 15.76 8.47 -13.69
CA ARG A 101 17.11 8.92 -13.34
C ARG A 101 18.15 7.98 -13.93
N GLU A 102 17.99 6.68 -13.74
CA GLU A 102 18.93 5.66 -14.24
C GLU A 102 19.03 5.68 -15.79
N HIS A 103 17.90 5.74 -16.48
CA HIS A 103 17.87 5.80 -17.95
C HIS A 103 18.27 7.15 -18.56
N ARG A 104 18.25 8.25 -17.79
CA ARG A 104 18.78 9.53 -18.29
C ARG A 104 20.30 9.49 -18.43
N PHE A 105 21.00 8.87 -17.48
CA PHE A 105 22.44 8.71 -17.59
C PHE A 105 22.84 7.83 -18.79
N MET A 106 22.04 6.79 -19.09
CA MET A 106 22.31 5.90 -20.23
C MET A 106 22.07 6.55 -21.61
N ASN A 107 21.28 7.62 -21.68
CA ASN A 107 21.02 8.35 -22.93
C ASN A 107 22.05 9.46 -23.22
N ASP A 108 22.72 10.00 -22.20
CA ASP A 108 23.79 11.00 -22.41
C ASP A 108 25.05 10.37 -23.03
N ASP A 109 25.34 9.08 -22.76
CA ASP A 109 26.48 8.36 -23.34
C ASP A 109 26.27 7.96 -24.82
N LEU A 110 25.05 8.09 -25.37
CA LEU A 110 24.73 7.77 -26.77
C LEU A 110 24.70 9.01 -27.68
N ILE A 111 24.94 10.20 -27.13
CA ILE A 111 25.11 11.44 -27.87
C ILE A 111 26.62 11.70 -28.04
N GLU A 112 27.34 10.74 -28.63
CA GLU A 112 28.55 11.11 -29.37
C GLU A 112 28.08 11.83 -30.64
N GLU A 113 28.07 13.16 -30.61
CA GLU A 113 27.85 13.98 -31.80
C GLU A 113 28.80 13.49 -32.92
N PRO A 114 28.30 13.13 -34.12
CA PRO A 114 29.19 12.79 -35.22
C PRO A 114 30.03 14.03 -35.55
N ALA A 115 31.35 13.87 -35.45
CA ALA A 115 32.34 14.93 -35.67
C ALA A 115 32.00 15.74 -36.94
N PRO A 116 32.03 17.09 -36.87
CA PRO A 116 31.61 17.92 -37.99
C PRO A 116 32.66 17.80 -39.12
N PHE A 117 32.23 17.20 -40.22
CA PHE A 117 32.73 17.34 -41.59
C PHE A 117 34.25 17.45 -41.73
N GLU A 118 34.88 16.32 -42.05
CA GLU A 118 36.19 16.26 -42.68
C GLU A 118 36.16 17.16 -43.94
N LYS A 119 36.81 18.32 -43.87
CA LYS A 119 37.09 19.13 -45.05
C LYS A 119 38.16 18.40 -45.86
N ALA A 120 37.73 17.76 -46.95
CA ALA A 120 38.64 17.36 -48.01
C ALA A 120 39.14 18.63 -48.73
N GLU A 121 40.43 18.95 -48.51
CA GLU A 121 41.23 19.76 -49.44
C GLU A 121 41.58 18.96 -50.70
#